data_AF-A0A1C7P7M8-F1
#
_entry.id   AF-A0A1C7P7M8-F1
#
_cell.length_a   1.000
_cell.length_b   1.000
_cell.length_c   1.000
_cell.angle_alpha   90.00
_cell.angle_beta   90.00
_cell.angle_gamma   90.00
#
_symmetry.space_group_name_H-M   'P 1'
#
loop_
_entity.id
_entity.type
_entity.pdbx_description
1 polymer ?
#
loop_
_entity_poly.entity_id
_entity_poly.type
_entity_poly.pdbx_seq_one_letter_code
_entity_poly.pdbx_strand_id
1 'polypeptide(L)'
;MDARFMTEAEIAKELGVTTAEFKAALPELIEEGFPPPHPLFANRRYWPRVKMFMDWRCGLADDENADVNHTLRRHTKDGQEVW
;
A
#
# COMPACT_ATOMS: atom_id res chain seq x y z
N MET A 1 17.85 4.21 -6.59
CA MET A 1 16.73 4.43 -5.66
C MET A 1 16.29 5.87 -5.80
N ASP A 2 15.27 6.13 -6.61
CA ASP A 2 14.83 7.48 -6.92
C ASP A 2 13.87 7.99 -5.85
N ALA A 3 14.41 8.75 -4.90
CA ALA A 3 13.64 9.52 -3.93
C ALA A 3 12.93 10.68 -4.64
N ARG A 4 11.77 10.41 -5.27
CA ARG A 4 11.01 11.43 -5.98
C ARG A 4 9.92 12.04 -5.11
N PHE A 5 10.02 13.34 -4.88
CA PHE A 5 8.96 14.15 -4.26
C PHE A 5 8.01 14.61 -5.35
N MET A 6 6.76 14.13 -5.28
CA MET A 6 5.75 14.40 -6.28
C MET A 6 4.66 15.32 -5.73
N THR A 7 4.10 16.14 -6.62
CA THR A 7 2.89 16.91 -6.32
C THR A 7 1.65 16.01 -6.36
N GLU A 8 0.52 16.48 -5.82
CA GLU A 8 -0.75 15.76 -5.87
C GLU A 8 -1.19 15.44 -7.31
N ALA A 9 -0.90 16.35 -8.25
CA ALA A 9 -1.20 16.16 -9.66
C ALA A 9 -0.32 15.06 -10.30
N GLU A 10 0.96 15.01 -9.94
CA GLU A 10 1.85 13.93 -10.40
C GLU A 10 1.45 12.58 -9.79
N ILE A 11 1.10 12.55 -8.51
CA ILE A 11 0.61 11.34 -7.83
C ILE A 11 -0.66 10.83 -8.49
N ALA A 12 -1.65 11.71 -8.73
CA ALA A 12 -2.88 11.34 -9.41
C ALA A 12 -2.61 10.75 -10.81
N LYS A 13 -1.69 11.36 -11.56
CA LYS A 13 -1.28 10.88 -12.89
C LYS A 13 -0.64 9.48 -12.83
N GLU A 14 0.24 9.23 -11.86
CA GLU A 14 0.86 7.91 -11.69
C GLU A 14 -0.14 6.83 -11.28
N LEU A 15 -1.18 7.21 -10.53
CA LEU A 15 -2.25 6.33 -10.11
C LEU A 15 -3.33 6.12 -11.17
N GLY A 16 -3.25 6.85 -12.29
CA GLY A 16 -4.24 6.80 -13.36
C GLY A 16 -5.59 7.44 -13.01
N VAL A 17 -5.64 8.29 -11.98
CA VAL A 17 -6.86 8.99 -11.54
C VAL A 17 -6.77 10.48 -11.86
N THR A 18 -7.91 11.16 -11.91
CA THR A 18 -7.89 12.62 -12.03
C THR A 18 -7.47 13.28 -10.72
N THR A 19 -6.86 14.46 -10.80
CA THR A 19 -6.48 15.22 -9.59
C THR A 19 -7.68 15.57 -8.72
N ALA A 20 -8.87 15.72 -9.30
CA ALA A 20 -10.10 15.98 -8.57
C ALA A 20 -10.54 14.75 -7.74
N GLU A 21 -10.52 13.56 -8.34
CA GLU A 21 -10.82 12.30 -7.64
C GLU A 21 -9.81 12.04 -6.52
N PHE A 22 -8.53 12.24 -6.79
CA PHE A 22 -7.49 12.12 -5.76
C PHE A 22 -7.73 13.07 -4.59
N LYS A 23 -8.11 14.34 -4.87
CA LYS A 23 -8.44 15.31 -3.81
C LYS A 23 -9.71 14.96 -3.04
N ALA A 24 -10.70 14.32 -3.69
CA ALA A 24 -11.90 13.84 -3.03
C ALA A 24 -11.60 12.68 -2.08
N ALA A 25 -10.68 11.78 -2.44
CA ALA A 25 -10.26 10.63 -1.63
C ALA A 25 -9.21 10.98 -0.56
N LEU A 26 -8.49 12.09 -0.71
CA LEU A 26 -7.44 12.53 0.22
C LEU A 26 -7.84 12.59 1.71
N PRO A 27 -9.01 13.12 2.12
CA PRO A 27 -9.39 13.13 3.53
C PRO A 27 -9.49 11.72 4.12
N GLU A 28 -10.15 10.79 3.43
CA GLU A 28 -10.26 9.39 3.85
C GLU A 28 -8.87 8.73 3.94
N LEU A 29 -8.04 8.93 2.91
CA LEU A 29 -6.66 8.45 2.89
C LEU A 29 -5.85 8.97 4.10
N ILE A 30 -5.99 10.25 4.46
CA ILE A 30 -5.29 10.83 5.61
C ILE A 30 -5.72 10.16 6.91
N GLU A 31 -7.00 9.85 7.08
CA GLU A 31 -7.51 9.09 8.24
C GLU A 31 -6.93 7.67 8.31
N GLU A 32 -6.69 7.04 7.17
CA GLU A 32 -6.04 5.72 7.07
C GLU A 32 -4.52 5.78 7.30
N GLY A 33 -3.92 6.97 7.44
CA GLY A 33 -2.48 7.15 7.69
C GLY A 33 -1.66 7.50 6.44
N PHE A 34 -2.29 8.05 5.41
CA PHE A 34 -1.61 8.46 4.19
C PHE A 34 -0.53 9.53 4.45
N PRO A 35 0.63 9.49 3.76
CA PRO A 35 1.80 10.28 4.14
C PRO A 35 1.54 11.79 4.04
N PRO A 36 1.83 12.58 5.10
CA PRO A 36 1.62 14.02 5.05
C PRO A 36 2.60 14.69 4.07
N PRO A 37 2.21 15.84 3.50
CA PRO A 37 3.11 16.62 2.65
C PRO A 37 4.30 17.15 3.46
N HIS A 38 5.47 17.20 2.82
CA HIS A 38 6.69 17.66 3.48
C HIS A 38 6.86 19.19 3.30
N PRO A 39 7.03 19.96 4.39
CA PRO A 39 7.12 21.42 4.30
C PRO A 39 8.34 21.91 3.49
N LEU A 40 9.46 21.18 3.55
CA LEU A 40 10.68 21.53 2.79
C LEU A 40 10.56 21.36 1.27
N PHE A 41 9.57 20.62 0.77
CA PHE A 41 9.45 20.30 -0.66
C PHE A 41 8.20 20.93 -1.29
N ALA A 42 7.81 22.13 -0.87
CA ALA A 42 6.67 22.84 -1.43
C ALA A 42 5.37 21.99 -1.44
N ASN A 43 5.05 21.38 -0.29
CA ASN A 43 3.86 20.55 -0.09
C ASN A 43 3.83 19.24 -0.92
N ARG A 44 4.99 18.77 -1.39
CA ARG A 44 5.11 17.49 -2.11
C ARG A 44 5.13 16.31 -1.14
N ARG A 45 4.67 15.15 -1.61
CA ARG A 45 4.68 13.89 -0.86
C ARG A 45 5.77 12.97 -1.40
N TYR A 46 6.33 12.18 -0.50
CA TYR A 46 7.39 11.23 -0.85
C TYR A 46 6.79 10.01 -1.56
N TRP A 47 7.02 9.91 -2.87
CA TRP A 47 6.40 8.88 -3.72
C TRP A 47 6.64 7.45 -3.23
N PRO A 48 7.85 7.05 -2.78
CA PRO A 48 8.05 5.67 -2.31
C PRO A 48 7.15 5.29 -1.13
N ARG A 49 6.80 6.24 -0.26
CA ARG A 49 5.90 5.98 0.88
C ARG A 49 4.43 6.02 0.49
N VAL A 50 4.07 6.85 -0.49
CA VAL A 50 2.74 6.83 -1.13
C VAL A 50 2.51 5.50 -1.84
N LYS A 51 3.48 5.05 -2.64
CA LYS A 51 3.44 3.76 -3.33
C LYS A 51 3.31 2.61 -2.35
N MET A 52 4.12 2.57 -1.30
CA MET A 52 4.05 1.51 -0.28
C MET A 52 2.69 1.47 0.45
N PHE A 53 2.11 2.63 0.77
CA PHE A 53 0.77 2.70 1.35
C PHE A 53 -0.30 2.16 0.39
N MET A 54 -0.20 2.49 -0.90
CA MET A 54 -1.18 2.03 -1.89
C MET A 54 -1.01 0.56 -2.25
N ASP A 55 0.24 0.07 -2.25
CA ASP A 55 0.56 -1.34 -2.39
C ASP A 55 -0.04 -2.17 -1.25
N TRP A 56 0.05 -1.66 -0.01
CA TRP A 56 -0.64 -2.24 1.15
C TRP A 56 -2.17 -2.19 1.00
N ARG A 57 -2.74 -1.05 0.59
CA ARG A 57 -4.21 -0.89 0.42
C ARG A 57 -4.78 -1.76 -0.70
N CYS A 58 -4.05 -1.96 -1.79
CA CYS A 58 -4.46 -2.79 -2.91
C CYS A 58 -4.18 -4.29 -2.70
N GLY A 59 -3.61 -4.69 -1.56
CA GLY A 59 -3.29 -6.08 -1.25
C GLY A 59 -2.10 -6.66 -2.03
N LEU A 60 -1.28 -5.80 -2.65
CA LEU A 60 -0.07 -6.21 -3.36
C LEU A 60 1.10 -6.52 -2.42
N ALA A 61 1.03 -6.05 -1.17
CA ALA A 61 2.03 -6.33 -0.14
C ALA A 61 2.03 -7.79 0.38
N ASP A 62 1.04 -8.61 0.02
CA ASP A 62 0.92 -10.01 0.47
C ASP A 62 1.35 -11.04 -0.60
N ASP A 63 1.44 -10.65 -1.88
CA ASP A 63 1.68 -11.60 -2.99
C ASP A 63 3.18 -11.79 -3.32
N GLU A 64 4.09 -10.91 -2.84
CA GLU A 64 5.55 -11.15 -2.99
C GLU A 64 6.09 -12.16 -1.96
N ASN A 65 5.24 -12.68 -1.05
CA ASN A 65 5.61 -13.72 -0.08
C ASN A 65 4.58 -14.87 0.06
N ALA A 66 3.58 -14.94 -0.83
CA ALA A 66 2.56 -15.99 -0.78
C ALA A 66 3.10 -17.40 -1.12
N ASP A 67 4.36 -17.53 -1.58
CA ASP A 67 5.00 -18.83 -1.89
C ASP A 67 5.84 -19.44 -0.74
N VAL A 68 5.90 -18.84 0.46
CA VAL A 68 6.61 -19.49 1.60
C VAL A 68 5.70 -19.99 2.72
N ASN A 69 4.41 -19.63 2.74
CA ASN A 69 3.46 -20.08 3.76
C ASN A 69 2.52 -21.21 3.31
N HIS A 70 2.57 -21.65 2.03
CA HIS A 70 1.80 -22.83 1.59
C HIS A 70 2.37 -24.17 2.11
N THR A 71 3.62 -24.21 2.58
CA THR A 71 4.29 -25.46 3.00
C THR A 71 4.18 -25.77 4.50
N LEU A 72 3.69 -24.86 5.35
CA LEU A 72 3.62 -25.07 6.81
C LEU A 72 2.20 -25.27 7.38
N ARG A 73 1.14 -25.22 6.56
CA ARG A 73 -0.25 -25.53 6.99
C ARG A 73 -0.72 -26.96 6.68
N ARG A 74 0.19 -27.91 6.43
CA ARG A 74 -0.15 -29.35 6.35
C ARG A 74 0.18 -30.17 7.59
N HIS A 75 0.61 -29.55 8.69
CA HIS A 75 0.81 -30.28 9.94
C HIS A 75 -0.29 -29.92 10.95
N THR A 76 -0.92 -30.98 11.47
CA THR A 76 -1.87 -31.07 12.59
C THR A 76 -3.35 -30.75 12.35
N LYS A 77 -4.12 -31.85 12.41
CA LYS A 77 -5.46 -32.10 12.98
C LYS A 77 -6.07 -33.19 12.10
N ASP A 78 -6.54 -34.35 12.53
CA ASP A 78 -6.89 -35.01 13.79
C ASP A 78 -7.48 -36.35 13.27
N GLY A 79 -7.43 -37.54 13.86
CA GLY A 79 -7.17 -37.96 15.21
C GLY A 79 -7.15 -39.50 15.27
N GLN A 80 -6.93 -39.98 16.47
CA GLN A 80 -6.78 -41.38 16.88
C GLN A 80 -7.98 -42.30 16.54
N GLU A 81 -7.62 -43.51 16.12
CA GLU A 81 -8.00 -44.85 16.62
C GLU A 81 -9.49 -45.20 16.83
N VAL A 82 -9.97 -46.20 16.07
CA VAL A 82 -11.01 -47.15 16.53
C VAL A 82 -10.69 -48.57 16.01
N TRP A 83 -10.36 -49.46 16.97
CA TRP A 83 -10.24 -50.93 17.01
C TRP A 83 -9.87 -51.73 15.76
#